data_AF-A0A2E7E690-F1
#
_entry.id   AF-A0A2E7E690-F1
#
_cell.length_a   1.000
_cell.length_b   1.000
_cell.length_c   1.000
_cell.angle_alpha   90.00
_cell.angle_beta   90.00
_cell.angle_gamma   90.00
#
_symmetry.space_group_name_H-M   'P 1'
#
loop_
_entity.id
_entity.type
_entity.pdbx_description
1 polymer ?
#
loop_
_entity_poly.entity_id
_entity_poly.type
_entity_poly.pdbx_seq_one_letter_code
_entity_poly.pdbx_strand_id
1 'polypeptide(L)'
;MLPSAVDGFMMALGFTVVLVLLGAMREVLGQGVIFSDMQLLFGPAAADWKIELVKDYPDFLFAILPPGAFMAMGILIAVKNVIDDRMKAAAEASKEPVVAGSKRVRVTG
;
A
#
# COMPACT_ATOMS: atom_id res chain seq x y z
N MET A 1 -25.50 8.80 10.02
CA MET A 1 -24.97 7.69 10.84
C MET A 1 -24.45 6.54 9.99
N LEU A 2 -25.25 5.95 9.08
CA LEU A 2 -24.77 4.87 8.19
C LEU A 2 -23.62 5.28 7.23
N PRO A 3 -23.63 6.47 6.58
CA PRO A 3 -22.55 6.85 5.66
C PRO A 3 -21.20 7.02 6.37
N SER A 4 -21.21 7.60 7.56
CA SER A 4 -20.01 7.82 8.39
C SER A 4 -19.46 6.52 8.97
N ALA A 5 -20.30 5.53 9.26
CA ALA A 5 -19.86 4.21 9.71
C ALA A 5 -19.16 3.43 8.58
N VAL A 6 -19.70 3.51 7.37
CA VAL A 6 -19.09 2.89 6.17
C VAL A 6 -17.77 3.57 5.81
N ASP A 7 -17.71 4.90 5.88
CA ASP A 7 -16.47 5.65 5.63
C ASP A 7 -15.38 5.31 6.65
N GLY A 8 -15.72 5.29 7.95
CA GLY A 8 -14.81 4.86 9.01
C GLY A 8 -14.34 3.42 8.86
N PHE A 9 -15.24 2.49 8.47
CA PHE A 9 -14.88 1.10 8.21
C PHE A 9 -13.92 0.95 7.02
N MET A 10 -14.18 1.67 5.92
CA MET A 10 -13.30 1.63 4.74
C MET A 10 -11.93 2.23 5.05
N MET A 11 -11.87 3.32 5.81
CA MET A 11 -10.60 3.90 6.25
C MET A 11 -9.82 2.94 7.16
N ALA A 12 -10.49 2.31 8.13
CA ALA A 12 -9.87 1.34 9.01
C ALA A 12 -9.36 0.11 8.24
N LEU A 13 -10.14 -0.42 7.30
CA LEU A 13 -9.76 -1.55 6.48
C LEU A 13 -8.54 -1.24 5.61
N GLY A 14 -8.51 -0.05 4.98
CA GLY A 14 -7.33 0.43 4.25
C GLY A 14 -6.09 0.52 5.14
N PHE A 15 -6.25 1.05 6.35
CA PHE A 15 -5.16 1.14 7.32
C PHE A 15 -4.67 -0.25 7.78
N THR A 16 -5.58 -1.19 8.03
CA THR A 16 -5.23 -2.58 8.36
C THR A 16 -4.42 -3.23 7.24
N VAL A 17 -4.82 -3.05 5.99
CA VAL A 17 -4.07 -3.59 4.84
C VAL A 17 -2.65 -3.02 4.80
N VAL A 18 -2.48 -1.72 5.02
CA VAL A 18 -1.15 -1.09 5.07
C VAL A 18 -0.31 -1.65 6.22
N LEU A 19 -0.89 -1.82 7.41
CA LEU A 19 -0.18 -2.41 8.55
C LEU A 19 0.26 -3.85 8.30
N VAL A 20 -0.60 -4.67 7.69
CA VAL A 20 -0.27 -6.06 7.33
C VAL A 20 0.86 -6.10 6.31
N LEU A 21 0.81 -5.27 5.27
CA LEU A 21 1.88 -5.19 4.26
C LEU A 21 3.21 -4.73 4.88
N LEU A 22 3.18 -3.74 5.77
CA LEU A 22 4.39 -3.28 6.47
C LEU A 22 4.96 -4.35 7.40
N GLY A 23 4.10 -5.05 8.14
CA GLY A 23 4.51 -6.16 9.00
C GLY A 23 5.17 -7.29 8.21
N ALA A 24 4.55 -7.69 7.09
CA ALA A 24 5.09 -8.70 6.20
C ALA A 24 6.42 -8.26 5.57
N MET A 25 6.52 -7.03 5.08
CA MET A 25 7.79 -6.49 4.55
C MET A 25 8.88 -6.48 5.61
N ARG A 26 8.55 -6.19 6.87
CA ARG A 26 9.51 -6.20 7.98
C ARG A 26 10.03 -7.61 8.27
N GLU A 27 9.16 -8.61 8.25
CA GLU A 27 9.54 -10.02 8.46
C GLU A 27 10.41 -10.52 7.31
N VAL A 28 10.01 -10.26 6.06
CA VAL A 28 10.77 -10.64 4.86
C VAL A 28 12.14 -9.97 4.84
N LEU A 29 12.20 -8.66 5.03
CA LEU A 29 13.45 -7.92 4.96
C LEU A 29 14.33 -8.18 6.19
N GLY A 30 13.75 -8.45 7.35
CA GLY A 30 14.50 -8.69 8.58
C GLY A 30 15.13 -10.07 8.65
N GLN A 31 14.33 -11.11 8.42
CA GLN A 31 14.70 -12.51 8.67
C GLN A 31 14.60 -13.41 7.42
N GLY A 32 14.16 -12.89 6.27
CA GLY A 32 14.02 -13.66 5.03
C GLY A 32 12.84 -14.63 5.01
N VAL A 33 11.93 -14.52 5.99
CA VAL A 33 10.81 -15.46 6.22
C VAL A 33 9.51 -14.70 6.44
N ILE A 34 8.39 -15.32 6.12
CA ILE A 34 7.05 -14.81 6.41
C ILE A 34 6.40 -15.77 7.42
N PHE A 35 5.75 -15.23 8.45
CA PHE A 35 5.05 -16.02 9.47
C PHE A 35 5.96 -16.93 10.31
N SER A 36 7.18 -16.48 10.62
CA SER A 36 7.99 -17.19 11.61
C SER A 36 7.30 -17.22 12.97
N ASP A 37 7.56 -18.28 13.73
CA ASP A 37 7.15 -18.37 15.14
C ASP A 37 5.64 -18.33 15.42
N MET A 38 4.79 -18.52 14.39
CA MET A 38 3.34 -18.66 14.56
C MET A 38 2.97 -19.83 15.50
N GLN A 39 3.86 -20.80 15.67
CA GLN A 39 3.73 -21.85 16.69
C GLN A 39 3.59 -21.30 18.12
N LEU A 40 4.19 -20.16 18.45
CA LEU A 40 4.09 -19.57 19.79
C LEU A 40 2.68 -19.04 20.08
N LEU A 41 1.94 -18.67 19.04
CA LEU A 41 0.58 -18.13 19.15
C LEU A 41 -0.50 -19.21 18.97
N PHE A 42 -0.28 -20.14 18.03
CA PHE A 42 -1.29 -21.11 17.61
C PHE A 42 -0.94 -22.57 17.96
N GLY A 43 0.19 -22.80 18.64
CA GLY A 43 0.66 -24.13 19.02
C GLY A 43 1.42 -24.86 17.88
N PRO A 44 1.83 -26.12 18.11
CA PRO A 44 2.71 -26.86 17.19
C PRO A 44 2.18 -26.99 15.75
N ALA A 45 0.85 -26.92 15.57
CA ALA A 45 0.19 -27.01 14.26
C ALA A 45 0.51 -25.84 13.32
N ALA A 46 0.98 -24.71 13.83
CA ALA A 46 1.35 -23.53 13.03
C ALA A 46 2.86 -23.44 12.75
N ALA A 47 3.65 -24.44 13.16
CA ALA A 47 5.07 -24.49 12.83
C ALA A 47 5.29 -24.59 11.30
N ASP A 48 4.38 -25.26 10.59
CA ASP A 48 4.43 -25.46 9.14
C ASP A 48 3.96 -24.25 8.33
N TRP A 49 3.45 -23.20 8.99
CA TRP A 49 3.00 -21.98 8.30
C TRP A 49 4.16 -21.04 7.95
N LYS A 50 5.38 -21.36 8.39
CA LYS A 50 6.59 -20.62 8.09
C LYS A 50 6.90 -20.75 6.59
N ILE A 51 6.91 -19.62 5.89
CA ILE A 51 7.34 -19.57 4.49
C ILE A 51 8.74 -18.98 4.46
N GLU A 52 9.74 -19.82 4.18
CA GLU A 52 11.12 -19.37 3.98
C GLU A 52 11.30 -18.89 2.53
N LEU A 53 11.48 -17.58 2.35
CA LEU A 53 11.72 -16.99 1.03
C LEU A 53 13.20 -17.04 0.65
N VAL A 54 14.11 -16.93 1.63
CA VAL A 54 15.56 -17.00 1.41
C VAL A 54 16.21 -17.90 2.46
N LYS A 55 16.90 -18.95 2.02
CA LYS A 55 17.73 -19.83 2.87
C LYS A 55 19.05 -19.13 3.19
N ASP A 56 19.49 -19.21 4.45
CA ASP A 56 20.71 -18.56 4.96
C ASP A 56 20.73 -17.02 4.78
N TYR A 57 19.60 -16.35 5.04
CA TYR A 57 19.56 -14.89 5.02
C TYR A 57 20.30 -14.33 6.26
N PRO A 58 21.33 -13.48 6.10
CA PRO A 58 21.91 -12.78 7.23
C PRO A 58 20.87 -11.80 7.76
N ASP A 59 20.49 -11.94 9.04
CA ASP A 59 19.51 -11.06 9.68
C ASP A 59 19.82 -9.59 9.39
N PHE A 60 18.96 -8.97 8.57
CA PHE A 60 19.15 -7.58 8.19
C PHE A 60 18.50 -6.72 9.25
N LEU A 61 19.25 -6.49 10.34
CA LEU A 61 18.78 -5.80 11.54
C LEU A 61 18.17 -4.41 11.24
N PHE A 62 18.64 -3.74 10.19
CA PHE A 62 18.09 -2.47 9.73
C PHE A 62 16.60 -2.55 9.38
N ALA A 63 16.14 -3.67 8.81
CA ALA A 63 14.73 -3.85 8.46
C ALA A 63 13.83 -4.10 9.68
N ILE A 64 14.37 -4.68 10.75
CA ILE A 64 13.65 -4.92 12.01
C ILE A 64 13.52 -3.63 12.82
N LEU A 65 14.49 -2.72 12.69
CA LEU A 65 14.55 -1.45 13.41
C LEU A 65 13.52 -0.41 12.87
N PRO A 66 13.13 0.58 13.69
CA PRO A 66 12.25 1.69 13.28
C PRO A 66 12.56 2.33 11.90
N PRO A 67 13.83 2.59 11.50
CA PRO A 67 14.17 3.08 10.16
C PRO A 67 13.66 2.22 9.00
N GLY A 68 13.61 0.89 9.14
CA GLY A 68 13.09 -0.01 8.10
C GLY A 68 11.62 0.23 7.79
N ALA A 69 10.81 0.50 8.83
CA ALA A 69 9.39 0.82 8.66
C ALA A 69 9.16 2.13 7.89
N PHE A 70 10.00 3.15 8.13
CA PHE A 70 9.91 4.43 7.42
C PHE A 70 10.29 4.28 5.94
N MET A 71 11.32 3.49 5.63
CA MET A 71 11.68 3.17 4.26
C MET A 71 10.54 2.42 3.55
N ALA A 72 10.00 1.37 4.17
CA ALA A 72 8.89 0.59 3.61
C ALA A 72 7.66 1.47 3.36
N MET A 73 7.30 2.35 4.29
CA MET A 73 6.24 3.35 4.12
C MET A 73 6.52 4.27 2.92
N GLY A 74 7.75 4.77 2.77
CA GLY A 74 8.14 5.61 1.64
C GLY A 74 7.94 4.89 0.30
N ILE A 75 8.31 3.61 0.22
CA ILE A 75 8.11 2.78 -0.97
C ILE A 75 6.61 2.56 -1.25
N LEU A 76 5.82 2.24 -0.22
CA LEU A 76 4.36 2.08 -0.38
C LEU A 76 3.69 3.35 -0.89
N ILE A 77 4.08 4.52 -0.36
CA ILE A 77 3.57 5.81 -0.82
C ILE A 77 3.97 6.08 -2.27
N ALA A 78 5.22 5.79 -2.65
CA ALA A 78 5.68 5.94 -4.03
C ALA A 78 4.86 5.06 -5.00
N VAL A 79 4.64 3.79 -4.65
CA VAL A 79 3.80 2.87 -5.43
C VAL A 79 2.36 3.39 -5.52
N LYS A 80 1.78 3.83 -4.40
CA LYS A 80 0.43 4.41 -4.36
C LYS A 80 0.32 5.63 -5.27
N ASN A 81 1.31 6.52 -5.26
CA ASN A 81 1.32 7.70 -6.13
C ASN A 81 1.40 7.32 -7.61
N VAL A 82 2.23 6.35 -7.98
CA VAL A 82 2.30 5.85 -9.37
C VAL A 82 0.96 5.28 -9.82
N ILE A 83 0.27 4.51 -8.96
CA ILE A 83 -1.06 3.98 -9.27
C ILE A 83 -2.06 5.12 -9.44
N ASP A 84 -2.08 6.07 -8.52
CA ASP A 84 -2.97 7.24 -8.57
C ASP A 84 -2.76 8.05 -9.86
N ASP A 85 -1.51 8.28 -10.26
CA ASP A 85 -1.19 9.05 -11.46
C ASP A 85 -1.63 8.31 -12.73
N ARG A 86 -1.50 6.98 -12.77
CA ARG A 86 -2.03 6.17 -13.87
C ARG A 86 -3.56 6.19 -13.93
N MET A 87 -4.23 6.12 -12.77
CA MET A 87 -5.68 6.21 -12.70
C MET A 87 -6.19 7.59 -13.14
N LYS A 88 -5.51 8.67 -12.73
CA LYS A 88 -5.80 10.04 -13.16
C LYS A 88 -5.61 10.19 -14.67
N ALA A 89 -4.48 9.73 -15.22
CA ALA A 89 -4.21 9.79 -16.66
C ALA A 89 -5.27 9.02 -17.47
N ALA A 90 -5.71 7.86 -17.00
CA ALA A 90 -6.79 7.11 -17.64
C ALA A 90 -8.15 7.84 -17.57
N ALA A 91 -8.44 8.48 -16.44
CA ALA A 91 -9.63 9.29 -16.26
C ALA A 91 -9.61 10.56 -17.13
N GLU A 92 -8.44 11.17 -17.33
CA GLU A 92 -8.25 12.34 -18.20
C GLU A 92 -8.32 11.98 -19.68
N ALA A 93 -7.78 10.83 -20.09
CA ALA A 93 -7.93 10.33 -21.46
C ALA A 93 -9.38 9.98 -21.82
N SER A 94 -10.21 9.69 -20.83
CA SER A 94 -11.65 9.42 -20.99
C SER A 94 -12.52 10.68 -20.92
N LYS A 95 -11.96 11.84 -20.55
CA LYS A 95 -12.69 13.11 -20.63
C LYS A 95 -12.60 13.61 -22.06
N GLU A 96 -13.76 13.76 -22.71
CA GLU A 96 -13.85 14.37 -24.04
C GLU A 96 -13.06 15.70 -24.07
N PRO A 97 -12.32 15.99 -25.15
CA PRO A 97 -11.61 17.25 -25.26
C PRO A 97 -12.66 18.36 -25.11
N VAL A 98 -12.54 19.15 -24.05
CA VAL A 98 -13.33 20.37 -23.88
C VAL A 98 -12.94 21.25 -25.05
N VAL A 99 -13.71 21.18 -26.13
CA VAL A 99 -13.61 22.11 -27.26
C VAL A 99 -13.74 23.47 -26.60
N ALA A 100 -12.62 24.20 -26.54
CA ALA A 100 -12.60 25.58 -26.13
C ALA A 100 -13.44 26.32 -27.17
N GLY A 101 -14.75 26.35 -26.92
CA GLY A 101 -15.71 27.01 -27.76
C GLY A 101 -15.24 28.44 -27.86
N SER A 102 -14.75 28.80 -29.04
CA SER A 102 -14.34 30.14 -29.37
C SER A 102 -15.60 31.01 -29.34
N LYS A 103 -16.05 31.37 -28.15
CA LYS A 103 -17.07 32.37 -27.92
C LYS A 103 -16.40 33.72 -28.17
N ARG A 104 -16.10 33.98 -29.45
CA ARG A 104 -15.82 35.32 -29.94
C ARG A 104 -17.12 36.08 -29.77
N VAL A 105 -17.30 36.64 -28.58
CA VAL A 105 -18.31 37.65 -28.30
C VAL A 105 -18.02 38.78 -29.27
N ARG A 106 -18.80 38.83 -30.36
CA ARG A 106 -18.87 40.02 -31.19
C ARG A 106 -19.53 41.10 -30.32
N VAL A 107 -18.71 41.92 -29.69
CA VAL A 107 -19.12 43.26 -29.29
C VAL A 107 -19.13 44.07 -30.57
N THR A 108 -20.30 44.17 -31.20
CA THR A 108 -20.55 45.16 -32.25
C THR A 108 -21.25 46.36 -31.61
N GLY A 109 -20.56 47.51 -31.70
CA GLY A 109 -21.09 48.88 -31.88
C GLY A 109 -22.19 49.37 -30.96
#